data_AF-A0A2E9MJP6-F1
#
_entry.id   AF-A0A2E9MJP6-F1
#
_cell.length_a   1.000
_cell.length_b   1.000
_cell.length_c   1.000
_cell.angle_alpha   90.00
_cell.angle_beta   90.00
_cell.angle_gamma   90.00
#
_symmetry.space_group_name_H-M   'P 1'
#
loop_
_entity.id
_entity.type
_entity.pdbx_description
1 polymer ?
#
loop_
_entity_poly.entity_id
_entity_poly.type
_entity_poly.pdbx_seq_one_letter_code
_entity_poly.pdbx_strand_id
1 'polypeptide(L)'
;MRLVLIALAVAVLLSSTPQPTHADLREIVTPRRIVGVAFLGGSAVLAQKGFDLHDEADEFYSAYEDATDRAEIERLYQRTTNRDVKSQVSWALAAAFGVTGVRLLLTGSPERPALSLANEDRHPSHKTSWRDGIRWFPTIEPGRLSVRFARSLF
;
A
#
# COMPACT_ATOMS: atom_id res chain seq x y z
N MET A 1 18.41 18.60 7.58
CA MET A 1 18.42 19.45 6.35
C MET A 1 18.58 18.66 5.05
N ARG A 2 19.46 17.65 4.96
CA ARG A 2 19.65 16.84 3.74
C ARG A 2 18.39 16.08 3.28
N LEU A 3 17.62 15.51 4.21
CA LEU A 3 16.36 14.80 3.90
C LEU A 3 15.27 15.73 3.36
N VAL A 4 15.22 16.99 3.82
CA VAL A 4 14.28 18.01 3.33
C VAL A 4 14.60 18.38 1.88
N LEU A 5 15.90 18.50 1.55
CA LEU A 5 16.33 18.79 0.19
C LEU A 5 16.06 17.62 -0.78
N ILE A 6 16.19 16.37 -0.31
CA ILE A 6 15.86 15.18 -1.10
C ILE A 6 14.35 15.09 -1.32
N ALA A 7 13.54 15.32 -0.27
CA ALA A 7 12.08 15.35 -0.39
C ALA A 7 11.62 16.47 -1.34
N LEU A 8 12.25 17.64 -1.28
CA LEU A 8 11.97 18.76 -2.17
C LEU A 8 12.38 18.44 -3.62
N ALA A 9 13.55 17.82 -3.84
CA ALA A 9 14.00 17.43 -5.16
C ALA A 9 13.07 16.39 -5.80
N VAL A 10 12.63 15.39 -5.02
CA VAL A 10 11.66 14.38 -5.47
C VAL A 10 10.30 15.02 -5.78
N ALA A 11 9.86 15.97 -4.97
CA ALA A 11 8.62 16.73 -5.21
C ALA A 11 8.70 17.58 -6.49
N VAL A 12 9.84 18.20 -6.77
CA VAL A 12 10.09 18.98 -8.00
C VAL A 12 10.18 18.09 -9.24
N LEU A 13 10.84 16.93 -9.13
CA LEU A 13 10.90 15.94 -10.21
C LEU A 13 9.51 15.36 -10.52
N LEU A 14 8.68 15.08 -9.51
CA LEU A 14 7.31 14.59 -9.69
C LEU A 14 6.31 15.63 -10.22
N SER A 15 6.63 16.92 -10.15
CA SER A 15 5.79 18.02 -10.65
C SER A 15 6.19 18.54 -12.04
N SER A 16 7.25 17.99 -12.62
CA SER A 16 7.77 18.38 -13.95
C SER A 16 7.14 17.62 -15.14
N THR A 17 6.10 16.82 -14.92
CA THR A 17 5.31 16.27 -16.03
C THR A 17 4.42 17.37 -16.63
N PRO A 18 4.51 17.63 -17.95
CA PRO A 18 3.68 18.67 -18.58
C PRO A 18 2.22 18.18 -18.56
N GLN A 19 1.41 18.78 -17.69
CA GLN A 19 -0.01 18.50 -17.61
C GLN A 19 -0.77 19.44 -18.57
N PRO A 20 -1.71 18.93 -19.39
CA PRO A 20 -2.48 19.77 -20.29
C PRO A 20 -3.32 20.75 -19.47
N THR A 21 -3.13 22.03 -19.74
CA THR A 21 -3.90 23.15 -19.19
C THR A 21 -5.33 23.04 -19.70
N HIS A 22 -6.20 22.30 -19.00
CA HIS A 22 -7.66 22.42 -18.89
C HIS A 22 -8.19 21.22 -18.07
N ALA A 23 -7.68 21.03 -16.85
CA ALA A 23 -8.22 20.03 -15.93
C ALA A 23 -9.23 20.70 -14.99
N ASP A 24 -10.48 20.30 -15.10
CA ASP A 24 -11.58 20.78 -14.27
C ASP A 24 -11.28 20.45 -12.79
N LEU A 25 -11.39 21.42 -11.87
CA LEU A 25 -10.96 21.24 -10.46
C LEU A 25 -11.69 20.05 -9.77
N ARG A 26 -12.88 19.70 -10.26
CA ARG A 26 -13.65 18.51 -9.82
C ARG A 26 -13.02 17.17 -10.21
N GLU A 27 -12.20 17.14 -11.26
CA GLU A 27 -11.48 15.94 -11.69
C GLU A 27 -10.18 15.75 -10.89
N ILE A 28 -9.64 16.85 -10.33
CA ILE A 28 -8.42 16.85 -9.54
C ILE A 28 -8.69 16.39 -8.10
N VAL A 29 -9.78 16.85 -7.48
CA VAL A 29 -10.12 16.59 -6.07
C VAL A 29 -11.22 15.54 -5.96
N THR A 30 -10.82 14.26 -5.94
CA THR A 30 -11.74 13.15 -5.60
C THR A 30 -11.62 12.77 -4.13
N PRO A 31 -12.71 12.32 -3.46
CA PRO A 31 -12.65 11.85 -2.06
C PRO A 31 -11.55 10.81 -1.83
N ARG A 32 -11.33 9.94 -2.82
CA ARG A 32 -10.26 8.95 -2.83
C ARG A 32 -8.88 9.59 -2.74
N ARG A 33 -8.60 10.64 -3.52
CA ARG A 33 -7.33 11.36 -3.48
C ARG A 33 -7.13 12.07 -2.14
N ILE A 34 -8.19 12.60 -1.55
CA ILE A 34 -8.14 13.18 -0.19
C ILE A 34 -7.71 12.12 0.83
N VAL A 35 -8.31 10.93 0.78
CA VAL A 35 -7.90 9.79 1.63
C VAL A 35 -6.44 9.41 1.33
N GLY A 36 -6.05 9.37 0.06
CA GLY A 36 -4.66 9.12 -0.35
C GLY A 36 -3.66 10.09 0.30
N VAL A 37 -3.96 11.40 0.28
CA VAL A 37 -3.14 12.42 0.97
C VAL A 37 -3.12 12.19 2.48
N ALA A 38 -4.25 11.85 3.11
CA ALA A 38 -4.28 11.56 4.54
C ALA A 38 -3.40 10.34 4.90
N PHE A 39 -3.41 9.29 4.09
CA PHE A 39 -2.54 8.13 4.25
C PHE A 39 -1.06 8.50 4.10
N LEU A 40 -0.70 9.33 3.12
CA LEU A 40 0.67 9.83 2.98
C LEU A 40 1.09 10.72 4.16
N GLY A 41 0.21 11.57 4.66
CA GLY A 41 0.46 12.38 5.84
C GLY A 41 0.69 11.53 7.08
N GLY A 42 -0.17 10.53 7.31
CA GLY A 42 0.00 9.57 8.40
C GLY A 42 1.31 8.78 8.28
N SER A 43 1.65 8.33 7.07
CA SER A 43 2.92 7.66 6.77
C SER A 43 4.13 8.49 7.18
N ALA A 44 4.16 9.78 6.84
CA ALA A 44 5.26 10.67 7.20
C ALA A 44 5.40 10.84 8.73
N VAL A 45 4.29 11.01 9.44
CA VAL A 45 4.29 11.13 10.91
C VAL A 45 4.79 9.84 11.57
N LEU A 46 4.33 8.68 11.09
CA LEU A 46 4.78 7.37 11.57
C LEU A 46 6.26 7.12 11.27
N ALA A 47 6.75 7.55 10.12
CA ALA A 47 8.16 7.44 9.77
C ALA A 47 9.04 8.25 10.72
N GLN A 48 8.67 9.52 10.98
CA GLN A 48 9.37 10.38 11.94
C GLN A 48 9.38 9.74 13.33
N LYS A 49 8.23 9.28 13.81
CA LYS A 49 8.13 8.62 15.11
C LYS A 49 8.98 7.35 15.19
N GLY A 50 9.12 6.63 14.08
CA GLY A 50 10.01 5.46 14.01
C GLY A 50 11.46 5.84 14.21
N PHE A 51 11.93 6.95 13.62
CA PHE A 51 13.28 7.46 13.86
C PHE A 51 13.46 7.91 15.31
N ASP A 52 12.54 8.71 15.85
CA ASP A 52 12.65 9.20 17.23
C ASP A 52 12.73 8.03 18.25
N LEU A 53 11.95 6.97 18.03
CA LEU A 53 11.97 5.77 18.87
C LEU A 53 13.24 4.93 18.70
N HIS A 54 13.82 4.91 17.50
CA HIS A 54 15.08 4.24 17.23
C HIS A 54 16.24 4.97 17.92
N ASP A 55 16.28 6.30 17.82
CA ASP A 55 17.28 7.13 18.50
C ASP A 55 17.19 6.95 20.04
N GLU A 56 15.98 6.89 20.60
CA GLU A 56 15.78 6.56 22.02
C GLU A 56 16.27 5.14 22.38
N ALA A 57 16.10 4.16 21.47
CA ALA A 57 16.59 2.81 21.69
C ALA A 57 18.12 2.77 21.72
N ASP A 58 18.78 3.47 20.79
CA ASP A 58 20.23 3.59 20.73
C ASP A 58 20.79 4.26 21.99
N GLU A 59 20.12 5.29 22.51
CA GLU A 59 20.49 5.92 23.78
C GLU A 59 20.44 4.92 24.95
N PHE A 60 19.34 4.15 25.09
CA PHE A 60 19.26 3.13 26.14
C PHE A 60 20.27 2.00 25.95
N TYR A 61 20.62 1.67 24.72
CA TYR A 61 21.63 0.67 24.41
C TYR A 61 23.02 1.15 24.83
N SER A 62 23.38 2.40 24.51
CA SER A 62 24.66 2.98 24.93
C SER A 62 24.80 3.04 26.46
N ALA A 63 23.72 3.44 27.17
CA ALA A 63 23.71 3.44 28.63
C ALA A 63 23.80 2.02 29.21
N TYR A 64 23.25 1.02 28.52
CA TYR A 64 23.36 -0.38 28.90
C TYR A 64 24.80 -0.90 28.80
N GLU A 65 25.56 -0.49 27.78
CA GLU A 65 26.96 -0.90 27.61
C GLU A 65 27.86 -0.36 28.73
N ASP A 66 27.56 0.84 29.24
CA ASP A 66 28.31 1.48 30.31
C ASP A 66 27.87 1.03 31.73
N ALA A 67 26.72 0.39 31.86
CA ALA A 67 26.15 0.01 33.15
C ALA A 67 26.88 -1.20 33.75
N THR A 68 27.32 -1.08 35.00
CA THR A 68 27.93 -2.18 35.77
C THR A 68 26.99 -2.81 36.79
N ASP A 69 25.88 -2.16 37.13
CA ASP A 69 24.89 -2.68 38.08
C ASP A 69 23.89 -3.62 37.40
N ARG A 70 23.68 -4.80 38.00
CA ARG A 70 22.84 -5.84 37.41
C ARG A 70 21.37 -5.44 37.28
N ALA A 71 20.84 -4.66 38.22
CA ALA A 71 19.44 -4.23 38.18
C ALA A 71 19.23 -3.11 37.15
N GLU A 72 20.22 -2.24 36.98
CA GLU A 72 20.24 -1.20 35.95
C GLU A 72 20.35 -1.78 34.53
N ILE A 73 21.24 -2.74 34.32
CA ILE A 73 21.41 -3.46 33.04
C ILE A 73 20.09 -4.06 32.55
N GLU A 74 19.38 -4.80 33.40
CA GLU A 74 18.09 -5.42 33.03
C GLU A 74 17.06 -4.35 32.66
N ARG A 75 16.99 -3.25 33.42
CA ARG A 75 16.05 -2.16 33.16
C ARG A 75 16.32 -1.48 31.82
N LEU A 76 17.59 -1.25 31.49
CA LEU A 76 18.00 -0.62 30.23
C LEU A 76 17.78 -1.57 29.04
N TYR A 77 18.07 -2.86 29.20
CA TYR A 77 17.78 -3.87 28.18
C TYR A 77 16.29 -3.91 27.80
N GLN A 78 15.39 -3.95 28.80
CA GLN A 78 13.95 -3.94 28.57
C GLN A 78 13.47 -2.66 27.87
N ARG A 79 14.05 -1.50 28.22
CA ARG A 79 13.72 -0.22 27.57
C ARG A 79 14.18 -0.18 26.12
N THR A 80 15.42 -0.59 25.85
CA THR A 80 16.00 -0.67 24.50
C THR A 80 15.10 -1.53 23.61
N THR A 81 14.82 -2.76 24.02
CA THR A 81 14.00 -3.71 23.25
C THR A 81 12.60 -3.16 22.98
N ASN A 82 11.96 -2.55 23.98
CA ASN A 82 10.63 -1.98 23.82
C ASN A 82 10.60 -0.79 22.85
N ARG A 83 11.65 0.04 22.84
CA ARG A 83 11.74 1.19 21.92
C ARG A 83 12.05 0.75 20.49
N ASP A 84 12.96 -0.21 20.33
CA ASP A 84 13.31 -0.80 19.04
C ASP A 84 12.12 -1.52 18.39
N VAL A 85 11.37 -2.34 19.14
CA VAL A 85 10.16 -2.99 18.58
C VAL A 85 9.14 -1.93 18.13
N LYS A 86 8.99 -0.83 18.87
CA LYS A 86 8.08 0.25 18.49
C LYS A 86 8.57 1.01 17.26
N SER A 87 9.88 1.23 17.10
CA SER A 87 10.43 1.88 15.90
C SER A 87 10.16 1.05 14.65
N GLN A 88 10.44 -0.27 14.72
CA GLN A 88 10.19 -1.22 13.64
C GLN A 88 8.71 -1.25 13.22
N VAL A 89 7.80 -1.33 14.19
CA VAL A 89 6.35 -1.30 13.91
C VAL A 89 5.94 0.05 13.30
N SER A 90 6.49 1.16 13.79
CA SER A 90 6.20 2.49 13.25
C SER A 90 6.64 2.62 11.79
N TRP A 91 7.83 2.13 11.44
CA TRP A 91 8.30 2.11 10.05
C TRP A 91 7.49 1.17 9.16
N ALA A 92 7.10 -0.01 9.66
CA ALA A 92 6.27 -0.94 8.91
C ALA A 92 4.89 -0.32 8.59
N LEU A 93 4.26 0.32 9.58
CA LEU A 93 3.00 1.04 9.39
C LEU A 93 3.17 2.25 8.47
N ALA A 94 4.26 2.99 8.60
CA ALA A 94 4.60 4.09 7.70
C ALA A 94 4.67 3.60 6.25
N ALA A 95 5.38 2.51 5.98
CA ALA A 95 5.49 1.93 4.65
C ALA A 95 4.12 1.48 4.11
N ALA A 96 3.33 0.76 4.92
CA ALA A 96 2.00 0.31 4.53
C ALA A 96 1.06 1.50 4.19
N PHE A 97 1.10 2.56 4.99
CA PHE A 97 0.32 3.76 4.76
C PHE A 97 0.81 4.52 3.52
N GLY A 98 2.12 4.60 3.32
CA GLY A 98 2.73 5.24 2.16
C GLY A 98 2.31 4.56 0.86
N VAL A 99 2.48 3.23 0.78
CA VAL A 99 2.06 2.43 -0.39
C VAL A 99 0.56 2.58 -0.65
N THR A 100 -0.26 2.55 0.40
CA THR A 100 -1.71 2.71 0.27
C THR A 100 -2.07 4.11 -0.23
N GLY A 101 -1.45 5.15 0.32
CA GLY A 101 -1.66 6.55 -0.08
C GLY A 101 -1.29 6.79 -1.55
N VAL A 102 -0.11 6.31 -1.97
CA VAL A 102 0.33 6.37 -3.38
C VAL A 102 -0.67 5.65 -4.29
N ARG A 103 -1.11 4.44 -3.92
CA ARG A 103 -2.09 3.69 -4.72
C ARG A 103 -3.42 4.45 -4.83
N LEU A 104 -3.90 5.06 -3.75
CA LEU A 104 -5.14 5.83 -3.75
C LEU A 104 -5.05 7.07 -4.64
N LEU A 105 -3.88 7.72 -4.71
CA LEU A 105 -3.64 8.87 -5.57
C LEU A 105 -3.54 8.51 -7.06
N LEU A 106 -2.87 7.39 -7.37
CA LEU A 106 -2.49 7.03 -8.75
C LEU A 106 -3.51 6.15 -9.48
N THR A 107 -4.25 5.29 -8.79
CA THR A 107 -5.22 4.41 -9.47
C THR A 107 -6.57 5.09 -9.62
N GLY A 108 -6.80 5.68 -10.80
CA GLY A 108 -7.98 6.45 -11.16
C GLY A 108 -8.75 5.82 -12.33
N SER A 109 -9.79 5.05 -11.99
CA SER A 109 -11.11 5.09 -12.62
C SER A 109 -11.96 4.03 -11.91
N PRO A 110 -13.09 4.39 -11.27
CA PRO A 110 -14.17 3.43 -11.25
C PRO A 110 -14.55 3.23 -12.72
N GLU A 111 -14.35 2.03 -13.27
CA GLU A 111 -15.26 1.60 -14.33
C GLU A 111 -16.64 1.95 -13.81
N ARG A 112 -17.35 2.83 -14.52
CA ARG A 112 -18.77 3.05 -14.26
C ARG A 112 -19.35 1.66 -14.08
N PRO A 113 -20.02 1.31 -12.96
CA PRO A 113 -20.73 0.06 -12.92
C PRO A 113 -21.64 0.12 -14.13
N ALA A 114 -21.39 -0.76 -15.11
CA ALA A 114 -22.22 -0.84 -16.28
C ALA A 114 -23.59 -1.26 -15.76
N LEU A 115 -24.45 -0.26 -15.53
CA LEU A 115 -25.89 -0.41 -15.54
C LEU A 115 -26.26 -0.74 -16.99
N SER A 116 -25.85 -1.92 -17.42
CA SER A 116 -26.22 -2.60 -18.65
C SER A 116 -26.56 -4.03 -18.25
N LEU A 117 -27.58 -4.13 -17.39
CA LEU A 117 -28.36 -5.35 -17.18
C LEU A 117 -29.83 -5.13 -17.55
N ALA A 118 -30.08 -4.11 -18.36
CA ALA A 118 -31.32 -3.99 -19.10
C ALA A 118 -30.95 -4.06 -20.57
N ASN A 119 -31.40 -5.13 -21.23
CA ASN A 119 -31.61 -5.19 -22.67
C ASN A 119 -30.41 -5.62 -23.54
N GLU A 120 -29.99 -6.89 -23.45
CA GLU A 120 -29.38 -7.65 -24.56
C GLU A 120 -29.31 -9.14 -24.12
N ASP A 121 -30.38 -9.88 -24.39
CA ASP A 121 -30.46 -10.92 -25.44
C ASP A 121 -30.12 -12.32 -24.90
N ARG A 122 -31.11 -13.20 -24.71
CA ARG A 122 -31.69 -14.08 -25.75
C ARG A 122 -30.63 -14.68 -26.69
N HIS A 123 -30.22 -15.88 -26.30
CA HIS A 123 -29.69 -16.99 -27.11
C HIS A 123 -28.28 -16.89 -27.72
N PRO A 124 -27.54 -18.03 -27.74
CA PRO A 124 -26.12 -18.07 -28.01
C PRO A 124 -25.86 -18.25 -29.50
N SER A 125 -24.81 -17.62 -30.04
CA SER A 125 -24.25 -18.03 -31.33
C SER A 125 -22.74 -18.25 -31.23
N HIS A 126 -22.40 -19.45 -31.66
CA HIS A 126 -21.11 -20.10 -31.70
C HIS A 126 -20.14 -19.32 -32.61
N LYS A 127 -19.04 -18.79 -32.08
CA LYS A 127 -17.82 -18.54 -32.85
C LYS A 127 -16.57 -18.86 -32.03
N THR A 128 -16.13 -20.10 -32.22
CA THR A 128 -14.77 -20.60 -32.02
C THR A 128 -13.77 -19.75 -32.78
N SER A 129 -12.76 -19.21 -32.08
CA SER A 129 -11.58 -18.61 -32.71
C SER A 129 -10.40 -18.59 -31.73
N TRP A 130 -9.60 -19.65 -31.80
CA TRP A 130 -8.13 -19.64 -31.74
C TRP A 130 -7.44 -18.84 -30.62
N ARG A 131 -7.50 -19.35 -29.39
CA ARG A 131 -6.35 -19.40 -28.48
C ARG A 131 -6.44 -20.66 -27.62
N ASP A 132 -5.72 -21.68 -28.06
CA ASP A 132 -5.39 -22.85 -27.25
C ASP A 132 -4.63 -22.43 -26.01
N GLY A 133 -5.18 -22.76 -24.85
CA GLY A 133 -4.60 -22.45 -23.55
C GLY A 133 -5.63 -22.74 -22.47
N ILE A 134 -5.40 -23.83 -21.74
CA ILE A 134 -6.15 -24.35 -20.58
C ILE A 134 -7.11 -23.32 -19.98
N ARG A 135 -8.41 -23.54 -20.16
CA ARG A 135 -9.45 -22.63 -19.68
C ARG A 135 -9.90 -23.07 -18.27
N TRP A 136 -9.49 -22.29 -17.26
CA TRP A 136 -9.88 -22.50 -15.87
C TRP A 136 -11.24 -21.87 -15.61
N PHE A 137 -12.22 -22.68 -15.20
CA PHE A 137 -13.51 -22.20 -14.71
C PHE A 137 -13.68 -22.60 -13.26
N PRO A 138 -13.56 -21.68 -12.29
CA PRO A 138 -14.02 -21.94 -10.94
C PRO A 138 -15.55 -21.89 -10.92
N THR A 139 -16.19 -23.04 -10.87
CA THR A 139 -17.62 -23.12 -10.57
C THR A 139 -17.78 -23.12 -9.06
N ILE A 140 -18.37 -22.05 -8.52
CA ILE A 140 -18.70 -21.96 -7.09
C ILE A 140 -20.16 -22.41 -6.94
N GLU A 141 -20.36 -23.65 -6.54
CA GLU A 141 -21.65 -24.13 -6.02
C GLU A 141 -21.61 -24.07 -4.48
N PRO A 142 -22.71 -23.69 -3.81
CA PRO A 142 -22.74 -23.60 -2.36
C PRO A 142 -22.54 -25.00 -1.74
N GLY A 143 -21.37 -25.20 -1.13
CA GLY A 143 -21.04 -26.41 -0.36
C GLY A 143 -20.03 -27.38 -0.98
N ARG A 144 -19.55 -27.16 -2.22
CA ARG A 144 -18.46 -27.97 -2.80
C ARG A 144 -17.60 -27.14 -3.76
N LEU A 145 -16.29 -27.16 -3.52
CA LEU A 145 -15.30 -26.67 -4.47
C LEU A 145 -14.86 -27.86 -5.31
N SER A 146 -15.19 -27.86 -6.60
CA SER A 146 -14.74 -28.91 -7.52
C SER A 146 -14.08 -28.30 -8.75
N VAL A 147 -13.03 -28.97 -9.23
CA VAL A 147 -12.26 -28.56 -10.40
C VAL A 147 -12.52 -29.57 -11.51
N ARG A 148 -13.12 -29.14 -12.62
CA ARG A 148 -13.27 -29.97 -13.82
C ARG A 148 -12.13 -29.71 -14.79
N PHE A 149 -11.40 -30.77 -15.11
CA PHE A 149 -10.47 -30.79 -16.23
C PHE A 149 -11.18 -31.32 -17.47
N ALA A 150 -11.44 -30.46 -18.44
CA ALA A 150 -11.85 -30.89 -19.77
C ALA A 150 -10.62 -30.91 -20.68
N ARG A 151 -10.15 -32.11 -21.03
CA ARG A 151 -9.14 -32.30 -22.08
C ARG A 151 -9.90 -32.55 -23.38
N SER A 152 -9.87 -31.60 -24.31
CA SER A 152 -10.34 -31.85 -25.67
C SER A 152 -9.35 -32.83 -26.31
N LEU A 153 -9.84 -34.02 -26.61
CA LEU A 153 -9.24 -34.87 -27.63
C LEU A 153 -10.17 -34.76 -28.83
N PHE A 154 -9.61 -34.14 -29.88
CA PHE A 154 -10.18 -33.91 -31.22
C PHE A 154 -11.16 -32.75 -31.34
#